data_AF-A0A562L3K7-F1
#
_entry.id   AF-A0A562L3K7-F1
#
_cell.length_a   1.000
_cell.length_b   1.000
_cell.length_c   1.000
_cell.angle_alpha   90.00
_cell.angle_beta   90.00
_cell.angle_gamma   90.00
#
_symmetry.space_group_name_H-M   'P 1'
#
loop_
_entity.id
_entity.type
_entity.pdbx_description
1 polymer ?
#
loop_
_entity_poly.entity_id
_entity_poly.type
_entity_poly.pdbx_seq_one_letter_code
_entity_poly.pdbx_strand_id
1 'polypeptide(L)'
;MLMTRDRRPAIRTLRGWAIHVLQEAGAIHDCEEHGWAKDRADPHALAHAIDLAREAPPAGLSPDDAIAELRDVLDSIGDTCPECRDGDC
;
A
#
# COMPACT_ATOMS: atom_id res chain seq x y z
N MET A 1 -17.14 16.54 -11.35
CA MET A 1 -16.56 16.74 -10.00
C MET A 1 -17.21 15.72 -9.07
N LEU A 2 -16.54 14.62 -8.76
CA LEU A 2 -16.94 13.77 -7.65
C LEU A 2 -15.69 13.29 -6.93
N MET A 3 -15.69 13.62 -5.64
CA MET A 3 -14.61 13.50 -4.67
C MET A 3 -14.23 12.03 -4.49
N THR A 4 -13.00 11.65 -4.84
CA THR A 4 -12.34 10.55 -4.14
C THR A 4 -11.96 11.07 -2.76
N ARG A 5 -12.96 11.04 -1.89
CA ARG A 5 -12.90 11.47 -0.49
C ARG A 5 -11.93 10.52 0.23
N ASP A 6 -10.82 11.09 0.71
CA ASP A 6 -9.75 10.46 1.50
C ASP A 6 -8.57 9.82 0.72
N ARG A 7 -7.78 10.62 -0.03
CA ARG A 7 -6.46 10.17 -0.56
C ARG A 7 -5.25 10.80 0.12
N ARG A 8 -5.45 11.23 1.36
CA ARG A 8 -4.35 11.38 2.31
C ARG A 8 -4.91 10.84 3.61
N PRO A 9 -4.84 9.51 3.87
CA PRO A 9 -4.88 9.09 5.26
C PRO A 9 -3.71 9.84 5.90
N ALA A 10 -4.03 10.87 6.67
CA ALA A 10 -3.08 11.48 7.56
C ALA A 10 -2.37 10.32 8.24
N ILE A 11 -1.03 10.32 8.25
CA ILE A 11 -0.18 9.30 8.86
C ILE A 11 -0.52 9.24 10.36
N ARG A 12 -1.63 8.61 10.69
CA ARG A 12 -2.27 8.54 12.01
C ARG A 12 -2.51 7.09 12.40
N THR A 13 -2.41 6.16 11.45
CA THR A 13 -2.52 4.72 11.66
C THR A 13 -1.35 4.01 10.99
N LEU A 14 -0.93 2.87 11.57
CA LEU A 14 0.14 2.00 11.06
C LEU A 14 -0.09 1.63 9.59
N ARG A 15 -1.34 1.29 9.25
CA ARG A 15 -1.83 1.06 7.89
C ARG A 15 -1.57 2.22 6.93
N GLY A 16 -1.79 3.47 7.35
CA GLY A 16 -1.56 4.65 6.51
C GLY A 16 -0.08 4.86 6.20
N TRP A 17 0.80 4.58 7.18
CA TRP A 17 2.24 4.58 6.97
C TRP A 17 2.67 3.46 6.00
N ALA A 18 2.16 2.24 6.18
CA ALA A 18 2.48 1.11 5.33
C ALA A 18 2.09 1.39 3.86
N ILE A 19 0.90 1.92 3.61
CA ILE A 19 0.48 2.33 2.24
C ILE A 19 1.43 3.36 1.66
N HIS A 20 1.86 4.35 2.44
CA HIS A 20 2.79 5.37 1.96
C HIS A 20 4.15 4.76 1.58
N VAL A 21 4.72 3.92 2.44
CA VAL A 21 6.00 3.24 2.15
C VAL A 21 5.90 2.34 0.92
N LEU A 22 4.78 1.63 0.75
CA LEU A 22 4.53 0.79 -0.43
C LEU A 22 4.40 1.61 -1.72
N GLN A 23 3.82 2.82 -1.65
CA GLN A 23 3.75 3.74 -2.79
C GLN A 23 5.13 4.28 -3.15
N GLU A 24 5.92 4.72 -2.16
CA GLU A 24 7.28 5.21 -2.38
C GLU A 24 8.18 4.13 -2.97
N ALA A 25 8.02 2.88 -2.52
CA ALA A 25 8.73 1.73 -3.04
C ALA A 25 8.23 1.23 -4.41
N GLY A 26 7.10 1.75 -4.91
CA GLY A 26 6.47 1.28 -6.14
C GLY A 26 5.89 -0.13 -6.05
N ALA A 27 5.67 -0.63 -4.83
CA ALA A 27 5.05 -1.93 -4.58
C ALA A 27 3.56 -1.92 -4.89
N ILE A 28 2.92 -0.75 -4.79
CA ILE A 28 1.53 -0.56 -5.23
C ILE A 28 1.46 0.52 -6.32
N HIS A 29 0.56 0.36 -7.27
CA HIS A 29 0.27 1.34 -8.32
C HIS A 29 -1.21 1.72 -8.32
N ASP A 30 -1.56 2.90 -8.81
CA ASP A 30 -2.96 3.25 -9.01
C ASP A 30 -3.51 2.62 -10.29
N CYS A 31 -4.69 2.05 -10.20
CA CYS A 31 -5.47 1.64 -11.35
C CYS A 31 -5.90 2.90 -12.10
N GLU A 32 -5.41 3.14 -13.31
CA GLU A 32 -5.70 4.37 -14.06
C GLU A 32 -7.22 4.60 -14.27
N GLU A 33 -7.99 3.52 -14.36
CA GLU A 33 -9.44 3.54 -14.61
C GLU A 33 -10.29 3.89 -13.37
N HIS A 34 -9.91 3.40 -12.19
CA HIS A 34 -10.72 3.48 -10.97
C HIS A 34 -10.00 4.18 -9.80
N GLY A 35 -8.69 4.40 -9.94
CA GLY A 35 -7.82 5.00 -8.95
C GLY A 35 -7.62 4.18 -7.66
N TRP A 36 -7.90 2.88 -7.68
CA TRP A 36 -7.56 1.99 -6.57
C TRP A 36 -6.08 1.69 -6.54
N ALA A 37 -5.50 1.63 -5.34
CA ALA A 37 -4.18 1.04 -5.17
C ALA A 37 -4.29 -0.47 -5.46
N LYS A 38 -3.42 -0.97 -6.33
CA LYS A 38 -3.27 -2.39 -6.68
C LYS A 38 -1.86 -2.84 -6.32
N ASP A 39 -1.73 -4.02 -5.74
CA ASP A 39 -0.42 -4.63 -5.53
C ASP A 39 0.22 -4.95 -6.90
N ARG A 40 1.47 -4.52 -7.08
CA ARG A 40 2.29 -4.88 -8.25
C ARG A 40 2.82 -6.31 -8.13
N ALA A 41 2.81 -6.88 -6.92
CA ALA A 41 3.41 -8.16 -6.55
C ALA A 41 4.88 -8.27 -6.99
N ASP A 42 5.58 -7.14 -7.02
CA ASP A 42 6.96 -7.05 -7.48
C ASP A 42 7.91 -7.35 -6.30
N PRO A 43 8.71 -8.43 -6.36
CA PRO A 43 9.57 -8.81 -5.25
C PRO A 43 10.70 -7.79 -5.00
N HIS A 44 11.07 -7.00 -6.01
CA HIS A 44 12.08 -5.96 -5.87
C HIS A 44 11.51 -4.72 -5.17
N ALA A 45 10.27 -4.35 -5.52
CA ALA A 45 9.54 -3.29 -4.83
C ALA A 45 9.27 -3.64 -3.36
N LEU A 46 8.92 -4.90 -3.07
CA LEU A 46 8.78 -5.35 -1.69
C LEU A 46 10.09 -5.26 -0.90
N ALA A 47 11.22 -5.66 -1.50
CA ALA A 47 12.53 -5.51 -0.88
C ALA A 47 12.86 -4.04 -0.58
N HIS A 48 12.53 -3.12 -1.49
CA HIS A 48 12.71 -1.69 -1.29
C HIS A 48 11.83 -1.14 -0.16
N ALA A 49 10.56 -1.58 -0.07
CA ALA A 49 9.67 -1.22 1.02
C ALA A 49 10.18 -1.71 2.39
N ILE A 50 10.79 -2.91 2.42
CA ILE A 50 11.42 -3.46 3.62
C ILE A 50 12.62 -2.63 4.05
N ASP A 51 13.49 -2.21 3.12
CA ASP A 51 14.62 -1.32 3.46
C ASP A 51 14.12 0.00 4.06
N LEU A 52 13.12 0.64 3.43
CA LEU A 52 12.49 1.86 3.97
C LEU A 52 11.90 1.65 5.38
N ALA A 53 11.24 0.50 5.62
CA ALA A 53 10.70 0.15 6.93
C ALA A 53 11.79 -0.05 8.00
N ARG A 54 12.98 -0.53 7.60
CA ARG A 54 14.13 -0.71 8.48
C ARG A 54 14.85 0.61 8.77
N GLU A 55 14.91 1.50 7.79
CA GLU A 55 15.53 2.81 7.91
C GLU A 55 14.66 3.79 8.72
N ALA A 56 13.34 3.76 8.53
CA ALA A 56 12.40 4.67 9.16
C ALA A 56 11.16 3.93 9.72
N PRO A 57 11.32 3.07 10.74
CA PRO A 57 10.19 2.39 11.36
C PRO A 57 9.29 3.40 12.10
N PRO A 58 7.98 3.12 12.18
CA PRO A 58 7.05 3.91 12.98
C PRO A 58 7.44 3.89 14.46
N ALA A 59 7.21 5.00 15.16
CA ALA A 59 7.60 5.14 16.56
C ALA A 59 6.93 4.06 17.44
N GLY A 60 7.76 3.22 18.08
CA GLY A 60 7.30 2.17 18.99
C GLY A 60 7.11 0.79 18.37
N LEU A 61 7.47 0.58 17.10
CA LEU A 61 7.48 -0.74 16.47
C LEU A 61 8.89 -1.20 16.11
N SER A 62 9.08 -2.51 16.17
CA SER A 62 10.29 -3.14 15.65
C SER A 62 10.26 -3.17 14.12
N PRO A 63 11.41 -3.21 13.45
CA PRO A 63 11.47 -3.36 12.00
C PRO A 63 10.68 -4.58 11.51
N ASP A 64 10.74 -5.70 12.24
CA ASP A 64 9.99 -6.91 11.92
C ASP A 64 8.46 -6.72 11.97
N ASP A 65 7.94 -6.00 12.96
CA ASP A 65 6.51 -5.67 13.04
C ASP A 65 6.09 -4.74 11.89
N ALA A 66 6.95 -3.78 11.54
CA ALA A 66 6.71 -2.87 10.43
C ALA A 66 6.67 -3.63 9.09
N ILE A 67 7.54 -4.62 8.89
CA ILE A 67 7.53 -5.51 7.72
C ILE A 67 6.28 -6.40 7.70
N ALA A 68 5.85 -6.90 8.85
CA ALA A 68 4.62 -7.69 8.95
C ALA A 68 3.40 -6.86 8.54
N GLU A 69 3.30 -5.60 8.97
CA GLU A 69 2.23 -4.70 8.55
C GLU A 69 2.25 -4.44 7.04
N LEU A 70 3.42 -4.21 6.43
CA LEU A 70 3.51 -4.01 4.98
C LEU A 70 2.90 -5.19 4.21
N ARG A 71 3.16 -6.41 4.67
CA ARG A 71 2.63 -7.64 4.06
C ARG A 71 1.13 -7.79 4.30
N ASP A 72 0.66 -7.48 5.51
CA ASP A 72 -0.77 -7.49 5.86
C ASP A 72 -1.56 -6.50 5.00
N VAL A 73 -1.01 -5.30 4.79
CA VAL A 73 -1.62 -4.29 3.93
C VAL A 73 -1.64 -4.72 2.47
N LEU A 74 -0.57 -5.34 1.96
CA LEU A 74 -0.55 -5.87 0.59
C LEU A 74 -1.60 -6.99 0.42
N ASP A 75 -1.67 -7.92 1.37
CA ASP A 75 -2.69 -8.99 1.39
C ASP A 75 -4.11 -8.41 1.44
N SER A 76 -4.31 -7.35 2.23
CA SER A 76 -5.59 -6.64 2.34
C SER A 76 -5.97 -5.85 1.09
N ILE A 77 -5.00 -5.33 0.32
CA ILE A 77 -5.26 -4.60 -0.93
C ILE A 77 -5.64 -5.59 -2.04
N GLY A 78 -4.94 -6.73 -2.10
CA GLY A 78 -5.08 -7.73 -3.15
C GLY A 78 -4.46 -7.29 -4.49
N ASP A 79 -4.11 -8.26 -5.32
CA ASP A 79 -3.60 -8.01 -6.69
C ASP A 79 -4.70 -7.48 -7.64
N THR A 80 -5.96 -7.60 -7.25
CA THR A 80 -7.11 -7.34 -8.10
C THR A 80 -7.98 -6.22 -7.53
N CYS A 81 -8.31 -5.23 -8.37
CA CYS A 81 -9.30 -4.22 -8.00
C CYS A 81 -10.69 -4.88 -7.97
N PRO A 82 -11.42 -4.81 -6.84
CA PRO A 82 -12.75 -5.38 -6.74
C PRO A 82 -13.75 -4.70 -7.70
N GLU A 83 -13.60 -3.39 -7.96
CA GLU A 83 -14.44 -2.67 -8.92
C GLU A 83 -14.15 -3.04 -10.39
N CYS A 84 -12.96 -3.56 -10.71
CA CYS A 84 -12.69 -4.14 -12.03
C CYS A 84 -13.32 -5.53 -12.23
N ARG A 85 -13.75 -6.21 -11.15
CA ARG A 85 -14.28 -7.59 -11.20
C ARG A 85 -15.80 -7.66 -11.27
N ASP A 86 -16.50 -6.57 -10.98
CA ASP A 86 -17.94 -6.47 -11.21
C ASP A 86 -18.16 -5.98 -12.65
N GLY A 87 -18.37 -6.94 -13.54
CA GLY A 87 -18.25 -6.78 -14.98
C GLY A 87 -19.18 -5.76 -15.63
N ASP A 88 -18.57 -4.86 -16.38
CA ASP A 88 -19.11 -4.35 -17.65
C ASP A 88 -17.92 -4.18 -18.61
N CYS A 89 -17.59 -5.28 -19.30
CA CYS A 89 -16.86 -5.27 -20.57
C CYS A 89 -17.87 -5.55 -21.69
#